data_AF-A0A7W1YQJ9-F1
#
_entry.id   AF-A0A7W1YQJ9-F1
#
_cell.length_a   1.000
_cell.length_b   1.000
_cell.length_c   1.000
_cell.angle_alpha   90.00
_cell.angle_beta   90.00
_cell.angle_gamma   90.00
#
_symmetry.space_group_name_H-M   'P 1'
#
loop_
_entity.id
_entity.type
_entity.pdbx_description
1 polymer ?
#
loop_
_entity_poly.entity_id
_entity_poly.type
_entity_poly.pdbx_seq_one_letter_code
_entity_poly.pdbx_strand_id
1 'polypeptide(L)'
;MHYLFAAVYALLAWWFFTAIILVLDGFPRRTFRWSLLGWTVLTAVALWQLYLGRNDTSSVGRYAAFTWGTIAWGWQELSFYTGLITGPRKTACPPDCKGLRHFLHAVSVSLYHELAVIGGCALVFGLLHGAANTTGLWTYLIMWWMHQSAKLNVFFGVRNLNEEYLPEHLRYLAAFFTKKN
;
A
#
# COMPACT_ATOMS: atom_id res chain seq x y z
N MET A 1 20.95 21.56 -1.01
CA MET A 1 19.72 22.28 -1.41
C MET A 1 18.77 21.36 -2.21
N HIS A 2 19.19 20.77 -3.34
CA HIS A 2 18.28 20.00 -4.22
C HIS A 2 17.60 18.78 -3.56
N TYR A 3 18.30 18.04 -2.69
CA TYR A 3 17.74 16.89 -1.97
C TYR A 3 16.73 17.28 -0.87
N LEU A 4 16.84 18.49 -0.33
CA LEU A 4 15.91 18.97 0.71
C LEU A 4 14.51 19.15 0.11
N PHE A 5 14.42 19.74 -1.07
CA PHE A 5 13.15 19.87 -1.79
C PHE A 5 12.53 18.51 -2.10
N ALA A 6 13.34 17.53 -2.52
CA ALA A 6 12.86 16.18 -2.77
C ALA A 6 12.33 15.50 -1.49
N ALA A 7 13.04 15.63 -0.37
CA ALA A 7 12.61 15.09 0.90
C ALA A 7 11.32 15.74 1.41
N VAL A 8 11.21 17.08 1.35
CA VAL A 8 10.01 17.82 1.75
C VAL A 8 8.83 17.44 0.84
N TYR A 9 9.05 17.36 -0.47
CA TYR A 9 8.01 16.94 -1.40
C TYR A 9 7.51 15.52 -1.10
N ALA A 10 8.43 14.57 -0.91
CA ALA A 10 8.09 13.19 -0.58
C ALA A 10 7.31 13.09 0.74
N LEU A 11 7.73 13.84 1.78
CA LEU A 11 7.05 13.89 3.07
C LEU A 11 5.63 14.45 2.95
N LEU A 12 5.46 15.57 2.23
CA LEU A 12 4.15 16.18 2.02
C LEU A 12 3.22 15.28 1.20
N ALA A 13 3.74 14.69 0.11
CA ALA A 13 2.99 13.75 -0.71
C ALA A 13 2.56 12.54 0.12
N TRP A 14 3.49 11.94 0.88
CA TRP A 14 3.18 10.79 1.73
C TRP A 14 2.09 11.10 2.76
N TRP A 15 2.20 12.22 3.48
CA TRP A 15 1.16 12.66 4.43
C TRP A 15 -0.18 12.90 3.75
N PHE A 16 -0.18 13.54 2.58
CA PHE A 16 -1.38 13.82 1.81
C PHE A 16 -2.08 12.53 1.34
N PHE A 17 -1.33 11.58 0.78
CA PHE A 17 -1.89 10.29 0.36
C PHE A 17 -2.42 9.47 1.54
N THR A 18 -1.70 9.47 2.66
CA THR A 18 -2.15 8.79 3.89
C THR A 18 -3.46 9.41 4.39
N ALA A 19 -3.55 10.74 4.44
CA ALA A 19 -4.77 11.43 4.83
C ALA A 19 -5.96 11.10 3.92
N ILE A 20 -5.73 11.04 2.59
CA ILE A 20 -6.77 10.63 1.64
C ILE A 20 -7.26 9.22 1.94
N ILE A 21 -6.35 8.27 2.14
CA ILE A 21 -6.72 6.86 2.40
C ILE A 21 -7.53 6.75 3.69
N LEU A 22 -7.11 7.45 4.76
CA LEU A 22 -7.83 7.47 6.04
C LEU A 22 -9.24 8.08 5.90
N VAL A 23 -9.39 9.15 5.12
CA VAL A 23 -10.71 9.74 4.84
C VAL A 23 -11.59 8.79 4.04
N LEU A 24 -11.03 8.13 3.02
CA LEU A 24 -11.77 7.18 2.18
C LEU A 24 -12.23 5.94 2.97
N ASP A 25 -11.39 5.47 3.88
CA ASP A 25 -11.67 4.34 4.77
C ASP A 25 -12.72 4.69 5.85
N GLY A 26 -12.76 5.96 6.28
CA GLY A 26 -13.77 6.48 7.21
C GLY A 26 -15.19 6.60 6.64
N PHE A 27 -15.38 6.48 5.32
CA PHE A 27 -16.71 6.55 4.71
C PHE A 27 -17.56 5.29 4.94
N PRO A 28 -18.91 5.39 4.85
CA PRO A 28 -19.78 4.21 4.95
C PRO A 28 -19.45 3.17 3.88
N ARG A 29 -19.43 1.88 4.23
CA ARG A 29 -19.06 0.78 3.29
C ARG A 29 -19.77 0.79 1.93
N ARG A 30 -20.95 1.41 1.82
CA ARG A 30 -21.66 1.56 0.55
C ARG A 30 -20.88 2.39 -0.48
N THR A 31 -20.05 3.34 -0.03
CA THR A 31 -19.23 4.21 -0.90
C THR A 31 -17.93 3.56 -1.34
N PHE A 32 -17.46 2.50 -0.67
CA PHE A 32 -16.18 1.85 -0.99
C PHE A 32 -16.06 1.44 -2.46
N ARG A 33 -17.15 0.95 -3.07
CA ARG A 33 -17.19 0.62 -4.50
C ARG A 33 -16.86 1.82 -5.39
N TRP A 34 -17.34 3.00 -5.02
CA TRP A 34 -17.12 4.24 -5.78
C TRP A 34 -15.71 4.78 -5.55
N SER A 35 -15.21 4.72 -4.31
CA SER A 35 -13.82 5.05 -3.99
C SER A 35 -12.85 4.16 -4.76
N LEU A 36 -13.09 2.85 -4.79
CA LEU A 36 -12.29 1.88 -5.53
C LEU A 36 -12.38 2.09 -7.05
N LEU A 37 -13.56 2.35 -7.60
CA LEU A 37 -13.72 2.65 -9.03
C LEU A 37 -12.96 3.92 -9.41
N GLY A 38 -13.12 5.01 -8.63
CA GLY A 38 -12.39 6.25 -8.84
C GLY A 38 -10.88 6.05 -8.77
N TRP A 39 -10.40 5.30 -7.78
CA TRP A 39 -8.97 5.01 -7.66
C TRP A 39 -8.46 4.09 -8.77
N THR A 40 -9.27 3.15 -9.25
CA THR A 40 -8.90 2.28 -10.39
C THR A 40 -8.67 3.10 -11.65
N VAL A 41 -9.54 4.09 -11.91
CA VAL A 41 -9.35 5.03 -13.03
C VAL A 41 -8.07 5.86 -12.83
N LEU A 42 -7.84 6.37 -11.62
CA LEU A 42 -6.61 7.10 -11.29
C LEU A 42 -5.35 6.25 -11.48
N THR A 43 -5.40 4.97 -11.13
CA THR A 43 -4.28 4.04 -11.36
C THR A 43 -4.05 3.79 -12.83
N ALA A 44 -5.10 3.63 -13.65
CA ALA A 44 -4.94 3.51 -15.10
C ALA A 44 -4.27 4.76 -15.70
N VAL A 45 -4.69 5.95 -15.27
CA VAL A 45 -4.04 7.22 -15.65
C VAL A 45 -2.59 7.26 -15.15
N ALA A 46 -2.32 6.85 -13.92
CA ALA A 46 -0.96 6.84 -13.37
C ALA A 46 -0.02 5.93 -14.17
N LEU A 47 -0.46 4.72 -14.53
CA LEU A 47 0.31 3.79 -15.36
C LEU A 47 0.56 4.37 -16.76
N TRP A 48 -0.44 5.00 -17.35
CA TRP A 48 -0.31 5.69 -18.63
C TRP A 48 0.73 6.83 -18.56
N GLN A 49 0.67 7.66 -17.53
CA GLN A 49 1.58 8.78 -17.34
C GLN A 49 3.01 8.32 -17.03
N LEU A 50 3.18 7.22 -16.27
CA LEU A 50 4.49 6.60 -16.07
C LEU A 50 5.09 6.12 -17.38
N TYR A 51 4.28 5.53 -18.26
CA TYR A 51 4.75 5.09 -19.58
C TYR A 51 5.15 6.28 -20.47
N LEU A 52 4.35 7.34 -20.52
CA LEU A 52 4.68 8.55 -21.30
C LEU A 52 5.93 9.26 -20.76
N GLY A 53 6.08 9.35 -19.44
CA GLY A 53 7.21 10.02 -18.78
C GLY A 53 8.47 9.17 -18.63
N ARG A 54 8.49 7.92 -19.12
CA ARG A 54 9.55 6.93 -18.84
C ARG A 54 10.96 7.36 -19.25
N ASN A 55 11.10 8.29 -20.19
CA ASN A 55 12.40 8.79 -20.64
C ASN A 55 12.68 10.24 -20.22
N ASP A 56 11.75 10.89 -19.51
CA ASP A 56 11.97 12.23 -18.99
C ASP A 56 12.79 12.16 -17.70
N THR A 57 14.10 12.43 -17.82
CA THR A 57 15.05 12.42 -16.71
C THR A 57 15.20 13.77 -16.01
N SER A 58 14.41 14.77 -16.42
CA SER A 58 14.38 16.08 -15.78
C SER A 58 13.90 15.98 -14.32
N SER A 59 14.16 17.03 -13.54
CA SER A 59 13.67 17.11 -12.16
C SER A 59 12.14 17.00 -12.09
N VAL A 60 11.44 17.64 -13.04
CA VAL A 60 9.96 17.59 -13.14
C VAL A 60 9.50 16.17 -13.45
N GLY A 61 10.13 15.50 -14.41
CA GLY A 61 9.82 14.11 -14.76
C GLY A 61 9.99 13.14 -13.58
N ARG A 62 11.02 13.33 -12.75
CA ARG A 62 11.22 12.53 -11.53
C ARG A 62 10.16 12.78 -10.46
N TYR A 63 9.77 14.03 -10.23
CA TYR A 63 8.69 14.36 -9.30
C TYR A 63 7.35 13.78 -9.78
N ALA A 64 7.03 13.95 -11.06
CA ALA A 64 5.83 13.36 -11.65
C ALA A 64 5.82 11.83 -11.54
N ALA A 65 6.95 11.18 -11.87
CA ALA A 65 7.07 9.73 -11.75
C ALA A 65 6.90 9.23 -10.31
N PHE A 66 7.41 9.98 -9.32
CA PHE A 66 7.14 9.71 -7.90
C PHE A 66 5.64 9.82 -7.60
N THR A 67 4.97 10.92 -7.98
CA THR A 67 3.54 11.12 -7.72
C THR A 67 2.69 9.99 -8.33
N TRP A 68 2.91 9.67 -9.60
CA TRP A 68 2.17 8.62 -10.28
C TRP A 68 2.48 7.23 -9.71
N GLY A 69 3.73 6.98 -9.30
CA GLY A 69 4.10 5.77 -8.56
C GLY A 69 3.35 5.63 -7.23
N THR A 70 3.21 6.72 -6.46
CA THR A 70 2.44 6.74 -5.21
C THR A 70 0.94 6.56 -5.45
N ILE A 71 0.37 7.17 -6.50
CA ILE A 71 -1.05 6.97 -6.88
C ILE A 71 -1.31 5.51 -7.24
N ALA A 72 -0.41 4.91 -8.03
CA ALA A 72 -0.50 3.50 -8.40
C ALA A 72 -0.44 2.59 -7.16
N TRP A 73 0.46 2.90 -6.22
CA TRP A 73 0.53 2.20 -4.92
C TRP A 73 -0.76 2.36 -4.10
N GLY A 74 -1.35 3.55 -4.06
CA GLY A 74 -2.54 3.84 -3.26
C GLY A 74 -3.74 2.93 -3.57
N TRP A 75 -3.81 2.35 -4.78
CA TRP A 75 -4.84 1.38 -5.12
C TRP A 75 -4.70 0.08 -4.32
N GLN A 76 -3.46 -0.38 -4.14
CA GLN A 76 -3.17 -1.57 -3.34
C GLN A 76 -3.64 -1.35 -1.91
N GLU A 77 -3.23 -0.23 -1.32
CA GLU A 77 -3.57 0.12 0.05
C GLU A 77 -5.08 0.28 0.25
N LEU A 78 -5.77 1.00 -0.65
CA LEU A 78 -7.22 1.14 -0.60
C LEU A 78 -7.94 -0.20 -0.80
N SER A 79 -7.46 -1.07 -1.68
CA SER A 79 -8.04 -2.41 -1.90
C SER A 79 -7.94 -3.30 -0.65
N PHE A 80 -6.87 -3.15 0.13
CA PHE A 80 -6.67 -3.86 1.38
C PHE A 80 -7.60 -3.33 2.48
N TYR A 81 -7.59 -2.03 2.73
CA TYR A 81 -8.40 -1.40 3.80
C TYR A 81 -9.90 -1.55 3.57
N THR A 82 -10.37 -1.44 2.32
CA THR A 82 -11.78 -1.68 1.98
C THR A 82 -12.20 -3.15 2.03
N GLY A 83 -11.25 -4.08 2.20
CA GLY A 83 -11.51 -5.52 2.26
C GLY A 83 -11.79 -6.18 0.90
N LEU A 84 -11.50 -5.49 -0.22
CA LEU A 84 -11.69 -6.03 -1.57
C LEU A 84 -10.69 -7.14 -1.86
N ILE A 85 -9.40 -6.86 -1.66
CA ILE A 85 -8.30 -7.78 -1.91
C ILE A 85 -7.54 -7.97 -0.60
N THR A 86 -7.91 -9.02 0.15
CA THR A 86 -7.27 -9.40 1.42
C THR A 86 -6.58 -10.76 1.26
N GLY A 87 -6.95 -11.77 2.02
CA GLY A 87 -6.51 -13.15 1.82
C GLY A 87 -7.66 -14.15 1.93
N PRO A 88 -7.39 -15.43 1.68
CA PRO A 88 -8.37 -16.52 1.82
C PRO A 88 -8.93 -16.63 3.25
N ARG A 89 -8.19 -16.16 4.26
CA ARG A 89 -8.63 -16.20 5.64
C ARG A 89 -9.24 -14.87 6.07
N LYS A 90 -10.50 -14.92 6.50
CA LYS A 90 -11.24 -13.78 7.09
C LYS A 90 -11.63 -14.03 8.56
N THR A 91 -10.88 -14.90 9.23
CA THR A 91 -11.15 -15.34 10.61
C THR A 91 -9.92 -15.14 11.49
N ALA A 92 -10.15 -14.77 12.75
CA ALA A 92 -9.12 -14.62 13.77
C ALA A 92 -8.33 -15.93 14.00
N CYS A 93 -7.15 -15.82 14.61
CA CYS A 93 -6.41 -17.02 15.00
C CYS A 93 -7.13 -17.76 16.15
N PRO A 94 -7.21 -19.11 16.14
CA PRO A 94 -7.77 -19.88 17.25
C PRO A 94 -6.97 -19.66 18.55
N PRO A 95 -7.54 -19.94 19.74
CA PRO A 95 -6.87 -19.72 21.03
C PRO A 95 -5.51 -20.43 21.18
N ASP A 96 -5.35 -21.61 20.56
CA ASP A 96 -4.10 -22.39 20.61
C ASP A 96 -3.10 -22.04 19.48
N CYS A 97 -3.33 -20.94 18.78
CA CYS A 97 -2.51 -20.52 17.67
C CYS A 97 -1.17 -19.93 18.11
N LYS A 98 -0.08 -20.70 18.00
CA LYS A 98 1.28 -20.29 18.38
C LYS A 98 2.32 -20.65 17.32
N GLY A 99 3.47 -19.97 17.37
CA GLY A 99 4.64 -20.25 16.54
C GLY A 99 4.35 -20.18 15.03
N LEU A 100 4.79 -21.19 14.29
CA LEU A 100 4.69 -21.23 12.82
C LEU A 100 3.24 -21.23 12.31
N ARG A 101 2.29 -21.82 13.06
CA ARG A 101 0.86 -21.79 12.70
C ARG A 101 0.29 -20.38 12.77
N HIS A 102 0.71 -19.60 13.76
CA HIS A 102 0.33 -18.19 13.89
C HIS A 102 0.87 -17.35 12.73
N PHE A 103 2.14 -17.55 12.37
CA PHE A 103 2.75 -16.89 11.24
C PHE A 103 2.06 -17.23 9.91
N LEU A 104 1.84 -18.52 9.62
CA LEU A 104 1.14 -18.95 8.39
C LEU A 104 -0.28 -18.40 8.31
N HIS A 105 -0.99 -18.31 9.44
CA HIS A 105 -2.32 -17.72 9.49
C HIS A 105 -2.28 -16.19 9.32
N ALA A 106 -1.29 -15.49 9.84
CA ALA A 106 -1.11 -14.06 9.58
C ALA A 106 -0.83 -13.79 8.09
N VAL A 107 0.01 -14.61 7.46
CA VAL A 107 0.28 -14.54 6.01
C VAL A 107 -0.99 -14.82 5.19
N SER A 108 -1.77 -15.85 5.56
CA SER A 108 -2.98 -16.22 4.81
C SER A 108 -4.09 -15.18 4.86
N VAL A 109 -4.05 -14.22 5.79
CA VAL A 109 -5.00 -13.11 5.82
C VAL A 109 -4.68 -12.02 4.80
N SER A 110 -3.44 -11.92 4.32
CA SER A 110 -3.01 -10.90 3.35
C SER A 110 -2.51 -11.49 2.02
N LEU A 111 -2.61 -12.80 1.82
CA LEU A 111 -1.98 -13.48 0.68
C LEU A 111 -2.43 -12.95 -0.70
N TYR A 112 -3.73 -12.74 -0.93
CA TYR A 112 -4.18 -12.26 -2.25
C TYR A 112 -3.75 -10.81 -2.50
N HIS A 113 -3.69 -10.00 -1.45
CA HIS A 113 -3.13 -8.67 -1.52
C HIS A 113 -1.66 -8.71 -1.95
N GLU A 114 -0.85 -9.58 -1.37
CA GLU A 114 0.56 -9.73 -1.77
C GLU A 114 0.71 -10.15 -3.24
N LEU A 115 -0.12 -11.07 -3.71
CA LEU A 115 -0.13 -11.46 -5.12
C LEU A 115 -0.54 -10.29 -6.02
N ALA A 116 -1.51 -9.48 -5.61
CA ALA A 116 -1.92 -8.28 -6.35
C ALA A 116 -0.81 -7.21 -6.38
N VAL A 117 -0.07 -7.05 -5.27
CA VAL A 117 1.07 -6.14 -5.20
C VAL A 117 2.19 -6.59 -6.14
N ILE A 118 2.52 -7.90 -6.14
CA ILE A 118 3.51 -8.48 -7.06
C ILE A 118 3.06 -8.30 -8.52
N GLY A 119 1.78 -8.53 -8.82
CA GLY A 119 1.21 -8.29 -10.15
C GLY A 119 1.34 -6.82 -10.59
N GLY A 120 1.02 -5.88 -9.69
CA GLY A 120 1.20 -4.46 -9.94
C GLY A 120 2.68 -4.08 -10.12
N CYS A 121 3.59 -4.67 -9.35
CA CYS A 121 5.03 -4.48 -9.51
C CYS A 121 5.50 -4.97 -10.88
N ALA A 122 5.07 -6.16 -11.31
CA ALA A 122 5.40 -6.71 -12.62
C ALA A 122 4.87 -5.83 -13.77
N LEU A 123 3.67 -5.28 -13.60
CA LEU A 123 3.08 -4.35 -14.56
C LEU A 123 3.91 -3.06 -14.67
N VAL A 124 4.22 -2.41 -13.55
CA VAL A 124 5.05 -1.18 -13.53
C VAL A 124 6.44 -1.45 -14.07
N PHE A 125 7.05 -2.58 -13.72
CA PHE A 125 8.33 -3.01 -14.25
C PHE A 125 8.29 -3.21 -15.76
N GLY A 126 7.26 -3.87 -16.29
CA GLY A 126 7.08 -4.05 -17.74
C GLY A 126 6.95 -2.73 -18.49
N LEU A 127 6.22 -1.76 -17.93
CA LEU A 127 6.06 -0.43 -18.53
C LEU A 127 7.36 0.39 -18.53
N LEU A 128 8.16 0.24 -17.48
CA LEU A 128 9.40 0.99 -17.26
C LEU A 128 10.67 0.19 -17.62
N HIS A 129 10.53 -0.96 -18.27
CA HIS A 129 11.67 -1.75 -18.70
C HIS A 129 12.47 -0.98 -19.78
N GLY A 130 13.77 -0.78 -19.56
CA GLY A 130 14.62 0.03 -20.42
C GLY A 130 14.37 1.55 -20.35
N ALA A 131 13.58 2.02 -19.39
CA ALA A 131 13.30 3.43 -19.18
C ALA A 131 14.51 4.17 -18.60
N ALA A 132 14.75 5.42 -19.04
CA ALA A 132 15.77 6.27 -18.45
C ALA A 132 15.35 6.84 -17.08
N ASN A 133 14.04 6.97 -16.83
CA ASN A 133 13.46 7.38 -15.56
C ASN A 133 12.77 6.20 -14.87
N THR A 134 13.44 5.64 -13.86
CA THR A 134 12.97 4.51 -13.06
C THR A 134 12.35 4.93 -11.73
N THR A 135 12.16 6.23 -11.48
CA THR A 135 11.69 6.74 -10.19
C THR A 135 10.35 6.14 -9.79
N GLY A 136 9.38 6.04 -10.72
CA GLY A 136 8.07 5.48 -10.42
C GLY A 136 8.11 3.99 -10.00
N LEU A 137 8.99 3.20 -10.61
CA LEU A 137 9.23 1.81 -10.22
C LEU A 137 9.77 1.72 -8.80
N TRP A 138 10.81 2.50 -8.50
CA TRP A 138 11.41 2.52 -7.16
C TRP A 138 10.44 3.04 -6.10
N THR A 139 9.61 4.04 -6.42
CA THR A 139 8.56 4.50 -5.52
C THR A 139 7.60 3.38 -5.17
N TYR A 140 7.11 2.62 -6.16
CA TYR A 140 6.21 1.49 -5.92
C TYR A 140 6.87 0.41 -5.05
N LEU A 141 8.11 0.04 -5.36
CA LEU A 141 8.88 -0.97 -4.61
C LEU A 141 9.14 -0.55 -3.16
N ILE A 142 9.54 0.70 -2.94
CA ILE A 142 9.81 1.24 -1.60
C ILE A 142 8.53 1.26 -0.77
N MET A 143 7.41 1.69 -1.36
CA MET A 143 6.11 1.67 -0.66
C MET A 143 5.70 0.24 -0.28
N TRP A 144 5.89 -0.74 -1.16
CA TRP A 144 5.68 -2.15 -0.83
C TRP A 144 6.56 -2.61 0.32
N TRP A 145 7.86 -2.30 0.27
CA TRP A 145 8.80 -2.70 1.31
C TRP A 145 8.46 -2.08 2.67
N MET A 146 8.11 -0.79 2.69
CA MET A 146 7.65 -0.08 3.87
C MET A 146 6.38 -0.71 4.45
N HIS A 147 5.43 -1.10 3.60
CA HIS A 147 4.21 -1.78 4.02
C HIS A 147 4.52 -3.17 4.63
N GLN A 148 5.41 -3.95 4.01
CA GLN A 148 5.84 -5.23 4.59
C GLN A 148 6.53 -5.04 5.94
N SER A 149 7.41 -4.05 6.04
CA SER A 149 8.08 -3.70 7.29
C SER A 149 7.07 -3.34 8.39
N ALA A 150 6.04 -2.55 8.08
CA ALA A 150 4.99 -2.20 9.03
C ALA A 150 4.23 -3.44 9.52
N LYS A 151 3.83 -4.35 8.63
CA LYS A 151 3.16 -5.61 9.01
C LYS A 151 4.03 -6.48 9.93
N LEU A 152 5.31 -6.64 9.59
CA LEU A 152 6.26 -7.38 10.41
C LEU A 152 6.45 -6.72 11.77
N ASN A 153 6.53 -5.39 11.84
CA ASN A 153 6.65 -4.67 13.11
C ASN A 153 5.45 -4.95 14.02
N VAL A 154 4.23 -4.89 13.49
CA VAL A 154 3.02 -5.15 14.29
C VAL A 154 2.91 -6.65 14.67
N PHE A 155 3.38 -7.55 13.81
CA PHE A 155 3.45 -8.99 14.08
C PHE A 155 4.44 -9.32 15.21
N PHE A 156 5.68 -8.82 15.15
CA PHE A 156 6.71 -9.01 16.18
C PHE A 156 6.47 -8.16 17.44
N GLY A 157 5.68 -7.12 17.28
CA GLY A 157 5.01 -6.38 18.33
C GLY A 157 5.48 -4.95 18.49
N VAL A 158 4.50 -4.08 18.76
CA VAL A 158 4.64 -2.64 18.93
C VAL A 158 4.05 -2.19 20.26
N ARG A 159 4.52 -1.05 20.78
CA ARG A 159 4.05 -0.49 22.06
C ARG A 159 2.68 0.18 21.93
N ASN A 160 2.50 0.95 20.85
CA ASN A 160 1.25 1.63 20.56
C ASN A 160 0.57 0.95 19.37
N LEU A 161 -0.41 0.10 19.68
CA LEU A 161 -1.24 -0.60 18.70
C LEU A 161 -2.49 0.25 18.51
N ASN A 162 -2.54 1.00 17.41
CA ASN A 162 -3.71 1.82 17.08
C ASN A 162 -4.82 0.95 16.48
N GLU A 163 -5.27 -0.05 17.22
CA GLU A 163 -6.35 -0.98 16.82
C GLU A 163 -7.66 -0.23 16.55
N GLU A 164 -7.81 0.97 17.11
CA GLU A 164 -8.96 1.86 16.93
C GLU A 164 -9.09 2.41 15.50
N TYR A 165 -7.99 2.46 14.74
CA TYR A 165 -8.02 2.81 13.31
C TYR A 165 -8.31 1.62 12.39
N LEU A 166 -8.42 0.39 12.91
CA LEU A 166 -8.81 -0.75 12.07
C LEU A 166 -10.30 -0.67 11.77
N PRO A 167 -10.68 -0.76 10.48
CA PRO A 167 -12.08 -0.89 10.10
C PRO A 167 -12.74 -2.09 10.77
N GLU A 168 -14.03 -1.98 11.07
CA GLU A 168 -14.75 -3.02 11.77
C GLU A 168 -14.69 -4.39 11.07
N HIS A 169 -14.66 -4.43 9.73
CA HIS A 169 -14.51 -5.69 8.96
C HIS A 169 -13.12 -6.28 9.01
N LEU A 170 -12.10 -5.51 9.40
CA LEU A 170 -10.72 -5.94 9.51
C LEU A 170 -10.29 -6.19 10.96
N ARG A 171 -11.19 -6.03 11.95
CA ARG A 171 -10.88 -6.27 13.38
C ARG A 171 -10.31 -7.66 13.67
N TYR A 172 -10.61 -8.66 12.85
CA TYR A 172 -10.03 -9.99 12.99
C TYR A 172 -8.50 -10.01 12.79
N LEU A 173 -7.92 -9.00 12.13
CA LEU A 173 -6.47 -8.81 12.02
C LEU A 173 -5.80 -8.55 13.37
N ALA A 174 -6.50 -7.88 14.29
CA ALA A 174 -5.95 -7.55 15.62
C ALA A 174 -5.54 -8.81 16.39
N ALA A 175 -6.17 -9.96 16.11
CA ALA A 175 -5.79 -11.25 16.70
C ALA A 175 -4.39 -11.76 16.29
N PHE A 176 -3.77 -11.16 15.28
CA PHE A 176 -2.41 -11.47 14.83
C PHE A 176 -1.37 -10.45 15.27
N PHE A 177 -1.78 -9.42 16.03
CA PHE A 177 -0.92 -8.34 16.45
C PHE A 177 -0.40 -8.59 17.87
N THR A 178 0.88 -8.27 18.09
CA THR A 178 1.52 -8.44 19.40
C THR A 178 1.68 -7.07 20.06
N LYS A 179 1.07 -6.86 21.23
CA LYS A 179 1.32 -5.65 22.03
C LYS A 179 2.50 -5.89 22.97
N LYS A 180 3.53 -5.04 22.92
CA LYS A 180 4.64 -5.04 23.87
C LYS A 180 4.41 -3.99 24.95
N ASN A 181 4.51 -4.39 26.22
CA ASN A 181 4.46 -3.48 27.37
C ASN A 181 5.77 -2.70 27.51
#